data_AF-A0A7Z8KPJ8-F1
#
_entry.id   AF-A0A7Z8KPJ8-F1
#
_cell.length_a   1.000
_cell.length_b   1.000
_cell.length_c   1.000
_cell.angle_alpha   90.00
_cell.angle_beta   90.00
_cell.angle_gamma   90.00
#
_symmetry.space_group_name_H-M   'P 1'
#
loop_
_entity.id
_entity.type
_entity.pdbx_description
1 polymer ?
#
loop_
_entity_poly.entity_id
_entity_poly.type
_entity_poly.pdbx_seq_one_letter_code
_entity_poly.pdbx_strand_id
1 'polypeptide(L)'
;MKDILHEIAEELDHLKSLDEAIGLAIELEEEGMAYYSEKASVMKNETASKLYIFLADEEKKHAGYLQQYRESKNIPEVEFTYPKFEASFSEEFSDEKLEEIGILLAALRFEHKSEYFYMELAKRAENEEQKVFFEKVAAAERGHYRIIDELLGEATQFRMQT
;
A
#
# COMPACT_ATOMS: atom_id res chain seq x y z
N MET A 1 19.43 -8.24 12.42
CA MET A 1 18.37 -8.32 11.39
C MET A 1 18.49 -7.04 10.59
N LYS A 2 18.67 -7.10 9.27
CA LYS A 2 18.63 -5.88 8.46
C LYS A 2 17.20 -5.32 8.52
N ASP A 3 17.09 -4.01 8.64
CA ASP A 3 15.80 -3.32 8.62
C ASP A 3 15.26 -3.37 7.19
N ILE A 4 14.02 -3.84 7.01
CA ILE A 4 13.43 -4.03 5.69
C ILE A 4 13.24 -2.71 4.93
N LEU A 5 13.14 -1.59 5.66
CA LEU A 5 13.12 -0.26 5.07
C LEU A 5 14.52 0.14 4.58
N HIS A 6 15.57 -0.28 5.29
CA HIS A 6 16.94 -0.09 4.84
C HIS A 6 17.25 -0.88 3.56
N GLU A 7 16.69 -2.09 3.42
CA GLU A 7 16.80 -2.90 2.20
C GLU A 7 16.15 -2.20 0.99
N ILE A 8 14.98 -1.57 1.16
CA ILE A 8 14.33 -0.78 0.10
C ILE A 8 15.23 0.37 -0.36
N ALA A 9 15.83 1.10 0.59
CA ALA A 9 16.74 2.20 0.25
C ALA A 9 18.02 1.70 -0.44
N GLU A 10 18.61 0.60 0.03
CA GLU A 10 19.77 -0.05 -0.61
C GLU A 10 19.45 -0.49 -2.04
N GLU A 11 18.28 -1.10 -2.26
CA GLU A 11 17.83 -1.55 -3.58
C GLU A 11 17.64 -0.38 -4.55
N LEU A 12 17.00 0.70 -4.10
CA LEU A 12 16.83 1.91 -4.89
C LEU A 12 18.16 2.60 -5.23
N ASP A 13 19.16 2.53 -4.34
CA ASP A 13 20.51 3.06 -4.59
C ASP A 13 21.28 2.27 -5.66
N HIS A 14 20.90 1.01 -5.90
CA HIS A 14 21.49 0.18 -6.95
C HIS A 14 20.85 0.40 -8.33
N LEU A 15 19.71 1.09 -8.41
CA LEU A 15 19.06 1.43 -9.67
C LEU A 15 19.79 2.58 -10.35
N LYS A 16 19.93 2.48 -11.68
CA LYS A 16 20.74 3.40 -12.49
C LYS A 16 20.00 4.66 -12.89
N SER A 17 18.67 4.66 -12.77
CA SER A 17 17.83 5.80 -13.14
C SER A 17 16.50 5.80 -12.42
N LEU A 18 15.87 6.98 -12.37
CA LEU A 18 14.51 7.14 -11.87
C LEU A 18 13.50 6.31 -12.68
N ASP A 19 13.72 6.10 -13.98
CA ASP A 19 12.83 5.28 -14.82
C ASP A 19 12.85 3.79 -14.42
N GLU A 20 14.01 3.25 -14.05
CA GLU A 20 14.12 1.89 -13.50
C GLU A 20 13.36 1.78 -12.16
N ALA A 21 13.48 2.79 -11.31
CA ALA A 21 12.79 2.83 -10.01
C ALA A 21 11.26 2.93 -10.15
N ILE A 22 10.77 3.65 -11.17
CA ILE A 22 9.34 3.68 -11.52
C ILE A 22 8.89 2.34 -12.11
N GLY A 23 9.75 1.67 -12.89
CA GLY A 23 9.47 0.30 -13.36
C GLY A 23 9.21 -0.64 -12.19
N LEU A 24 10.08 -0.63 -11.18
CA LEU A 24 9.90 -1.41 -9.95
C LEU A 24 8.64 -0.98 -9.19
N ALA A 25 8.34 0.32 -9.13
CA ALA A 25 7.11 0.82 -8.52
C ALA A 25 5.86 0.21 -9.18
N ILE A 26 5.79 0.21 -10.50
CA ILE A 26 4.67 -0.38 -11.26
C ILE A 26 4.53 -1.88 -10.95
N GLU A 27 5.64 -2.61 -10.90
CA GLU A 27 5.63 -4.05 -10.57
C GLU A 27 5.09 -4.29 -9.16
N LEU A 28 5.52 -3.47 -8.18
CA LEU A 28 5.02 -3.54 -6.80
C LEU A 28 3.51 -3.28 -6.72
N GLU A 29 3.00 -2.26 -7.42
CA GLU A 29 1.57 -1.96 -7.49
C GLU A 29 0.76 -3.10 -8.12
N GLU A 30 1.26 -3.69 -9.21
CA GLU A 30 0.60 -4.82 -9.87
C GLU A 30 0.59 -6.07 -8.99
N GLU A 31 1.67 -6.32 -8.24
CA GLU A 31 1.73 -7.40 -7.23
C GLU A 31 0.73 -7.16 -6.08
N GLY A 32 0.67 -5.94 -5.56
CA GLY A 32 -0.31 -5.52 -4.54
C GLY A 32 -1.75 -5.73 -5.01
N MET A 33 -2.07 -5.21 -6.19
CA MET A 33 -3.39 -5.38 -6.83
C MET A 33 -3.77 -6.87 -6.96
N ALA A 34 -2.85 -7.71 -7.44
CA ALA A 34 -3.09 -9.13 -7.64
C ALA A 34 -3.32 -9.85 -6.30
N TYR A 35 -2.47 -9.56 -5.31
CA TYR A 35 -2.59 -10.12 -3.96
C TYR A 35 -3.93 -9.75 -3.32
N TYR A 36 -4.29 -8.46 -3.33
CA TYR A 36 -5.54 -8.00 -2.75
C TYR A 36 -6.78 -8.55 -3.47
N SER A 37 -6.74 -8.64 -4.81
CA SER A 37 -7.81 -9.27 -5.59
C SER A 37 -8.00 -10.75 -5.23
N GLU A 38 -6.90 -11.50 -5.08
CA GLU A 38 -6.94 -12.90 -4.64
C GLU A 38 -7.58 -13.01 -3.26
N LYS A 39 -7.10 -12.23 -2.28
CA LYS A 39 -7.63 -12.27 -0.91
C LYS A 39 -9.08 -11.88 -0.83
N ALA A 40 -9.51 -10.82 -1.51
CA ALA A 40 -10.90 -10.43 -1.59
C ALA A 40 -11.83 -11.58 -2.03
N SER A 41 -11.37 -12.44 -2.96
CA SER A 41 -12.15 -13.53 -3.53
C SER A 41 -12.36 -14.74 -2.59
N VAL A 42 -11.51 -14.90 -1.58
CA VAL A 42 -11.54 -16.03 -0.63
C VAL A 42 -11.96 -15.64 0.78
N MET A 43 -12.05 -14.33 1.07
CA MET A 43 -12.45 -13.82 2.38
C MET A 43 -13.92 -14.10 2.69
N LYS A 44 -14.18 -14.71 3.86
CA LYS A 44 -15.54 -14.90 4.39
C LYS A 44 -16.10 -13.62 5.00
N ASN A 45 -15.23 -12.80 5.59
CA ASN A 45 -15.60 -11.56 6.26
C ASN A 45 -15.90 -10.48 5.22
N GLU A 46 -17.13 -9.96 5.22
CA GLU A 46 -17.54 -8.94 4.25
C GLU A 46 -16.76 -7.63 4.38
N THR A 47 -16.44 -7.18 5.60
CA THR A 47 -15.65 -5.95 5.81
C THR A 47 -14.25 -6.14 5.25
N ALA A 48 -13.59 -7.26 5.58
CA ALA A 48 -12.25 -7.55 5.07
C ALA A 48 -12.24 -7.71 3.54
N SER A 49 -13.24 -8.39 2.97
CA SER A 49 -13.38 -8.53 1.52
C SER A 49 -13.53 -7.17 0.83
N LYS A 50 -14.41 -6.29 1.36
CA LYS A 50 -14.59 -4.93 0.82
C LYS A 50 -13.33 -4.08 0.93
N LEU A 51 -12.59 -4.20 2.03
CA LEU A 51 -11.30 -3.53 2.21
C LEU A 51 -10.31 -3.95 1.12
N TYR A 52 -10.17 -5.26 0.86
CA TYR A 52 -9.25 -5.74 -0.15
C TYR A 52 -9.66 -5.38 -1.58
N ILE A 53 -10.96 -5.32 -1.88
CA ILE A 53 -11.43 -4.79 -3.17
C ILE A 53 -11.01 -3.32 -3.32
N PHE A 54 -11.22 -2.53 -2.28
CA PHE A 54 -10.80 -1.12 -2.27
C PHE A 54 -9.29 -0.96 -2.48
N LEU A 55 -8.47 -1.69 -1.71
CA LEU A 55 -7.01 -1.63 -1.85
C LEU A 55 -6.57 -2.06 -3.26
N ALA A 56 -7.11 -3.16 -3.79
CA ALA A 56 -6.80 -3.59 -5.16
C ALA A 56 -7.14 -2.52 -6.21
N ASP A 57 -8.27 -1.82 -6.05
CA ASP A 57 -8.67 -0.74 -6.95
C ASP A 57 -7.75 0.49 -6.83
N GLU A 58 -7.22 0.80 -5.64
CA GLU A 58 -6.24 1.87 -5.43
C GLU A 58 -4.88 1.53 -6.07
N GLU A 59 -4.33 0.33 -5.85
CA GLU A 59 -3.03 -0.07 -6.45
C GLU A 59 -3.10 -0.08 -7.97
N LYS A 60 -4.26 -0.47 -8.52
CA LYS A 60 -4.51 -0.38 -9.96
C LYS A 60 -4.44 1.06 -10.47
N LYS A 61 -4.96 2.03 -9.71
CA LYS A 61 -4.86 3.46 -10.08
C LYS A 61 -3.42 3.94 -9.96
N HIS A 62 -2.71 3.55 -8.90
CA HIS A 62 -1.30 3.90 -8.70
C HIS A 62 -0.42 3.40 -9.86
N ALA A 63 -0.55 2.13 -10.23
CA ALA A 63 0.11 1.57 -11.41
C ALA A 63 -0.22 2.38 -12.68
N GLY A 64 -1.49 2.73 -12.88
CA GLY A 64 -1.93 3.56 -14.00
C GLY A 64 -1.30 4.96 -14.03
N TYR A 65 -1.21 5.63 -12.87
CA TYR A 65 -0.56 6.94 -12.74
C TYR A 65 0.93 6.86 -13.06
N LEU A 66 1.61 5.84 -12.56
CA LEU A 66 3.03 5.60 -12.82
C LEU A 66 3.30 5.27 -14.29
N GLN A 67 2.47 4.43 -14.92
CA GLN A 67 2.55 4.11 -16.34
C GLN A 67 2.35 5.38 -17.19
N GLN A 68 1.31 6.17 -16.89
CA GLN A 68 1.06 7.43 -17.58
C GLN A 68 2.23 8.41 -17.45
N TYR A 69 2.78 8.55 -16.23
CA TYR A 69 3.95 9.38 -15.99
C TYR A 69 5.17 8.86 -16.76
N ARG A 70 5.41 7.54 -16.76
CA ARG A 70 6.55 6.92 -17.43
C ARG A 70 6.52 7.13 -18.95
N GLU A 71 5.35 7.01 -19.56
CA GLU A 71 5.15 7.15 -21.01
C GLU A 71 5.17 8.61 -21.49
N SER A 72 4.46 9.49 -20.78
CA SER A 72 4.23 10.87 -21.23
C SER A 72 5.22 11.88 -20.64
N LYS A 73 5.90 11.50 -19.54
CA LYS A 73 6.70 12.39 -18.67
C LYS A 73 5.91 13.57 -18.08
N ASN A 74 4.58 13.56 -18.20
CA ASN A 74 3.68 14.52 -17.57
C ASN A 74 3.16 13.93 -16.26
N ILE A 75 3.11 14.76 -15.22
CA ILE A 75 2.60 14.33 -13.91
C ILE A 75 1.08 14.26 -13.96
N PRO A 76 0.49 13.09 -13.66
CA PRO A 76 -0.96 12.95 -13.64
C PRO A 76 -1.56 13.72 -12.46
N GLU A 77 -2.78 14.20 -12.65
CA GLU A 77 -3.60 14.65 -11.54
C GLU A 77 -4.10 13.43 -10.78
N VAL A 78 -3.79 13.37 -9.49
CA VAL A 78 -4.14 12.26 -8.60
C VAL A 78 -5.06 12.76 -7.49
N GLU A 79 -6.10 11.98 -7.19
CA GLU A 79 -7.06 12.21 -6.13
C GLU A 79 -7.27 10.90 -5.36
N PHE A 80 -7.19 10.98 -4.03
CA PHE A 80 -7.30 9.81 -3.15
C PHE A 80 -8.50 9.99 -2.22
N THR A 81 -9.27 8.91 -2.07
CA THR A 81 -10.47 8.90 -1.23
C THR A 81 -10.41 7.76 -0.23
N TYR A 82 -10.62 8.05 1.04
CA TYR A 82 -10.54 7.06 2.11
C TYR A 82 -11.95 6.77 2.65
N PRO A 83 -12.58 5.66 2.23
CA PRO A 83 -13.84 5.25 2.81
C PRO A 83 -13.63 4.82 4.27
N LYS A 84 -14.67 4.94 5.09
CA LYS A 84 -14.68 4.36 6.43
C LYS A 84 -15.10 2.90 6.33
N PHE A 85 -14.36 2.04 7.01
CA PHE A 85 -14.72 0.65 7.21
C PHE A 85 -15.14 0.45 8.67
N GLU A 86 -16.23 -0.27 8.89
CA GLU A 86 -16.66 -0.67 10.23
C GLU A 86 -16.18 -2.09 10.49
N ALA A 87 -15.47 -2.28 11.61
CA ALA A 87 -15.11 -3.59 12.08
C ALA A 87 -16.34 -4.50 12.26
N SER A 88 -16.28 -5.67 11.64
CA SER A 88 -17.21 -6.77 11.88
C SER A 88 -16.36 -8.02 12.03
N PHE A 89 -15.87 -8.28 13.24
CA PHE A 89 -14.99 -9.42 13.49
C PHE A 89 -15.76 -10.63 14.02
N SER A 90 -15.30 -11.81 13.64
CA SER A 90 -15.81 -13.10 14.12
C SER A 90 -15.47 -13.34 15.60
N GLU A 91 -15.95 -14.47 16.16
CA GLU A 91 -15.75 -14.84 17.57
C GLU A 91 -14.27 -14.76 18.00
N GLU A 92 -14.04 -14.34 19.24
CA GLU A 92 -12.73 -13.90 19.76
C GLU A 92 -11.61 -14.97 19.73
N PHE A 93 -11.96 -16.24 19.52
CA PHE A 93 -11.05 -17.38 19.50
C PHE A 93 -11.33 -18.38 18.36
N SER A 94 -11.73 -17.90 17.19
CA SER A 94 -11.87 -18.76 15.99
C SER A 94 -10.56 -18.76 15.17
N ASP A 95 -10.30 -19.88 14.48
CA ASP A 95 -9.21 -19.97 13.50
C ASP A 95 -9.39 -18.93 12.38
N GLU A 96 -10.65 -18.61 12.04
CA GLU A 96 -11.01 -17.60 11.05
C GLU A 96 -10.60 -16.20 11.48
N LYS A 97 -10.77 -15.84 12.76
CA LYS A 97 -10.32 -14.54 13.28
C LYS A 97 -8.80 -14.41 13.24
N LEU A 98 -8.07 -15.48 13.60
CA LEU A 98 -6.61 -15.48 13.54
C LEU A 98 -6.09 -15.36 12.11
N GLU A 99 -6.72 -16.04 11.17
CA GLU A 99 -6.43 -15.93 9.74
C GLU A 99 -6.68 -14.49 9.23
N GLU A 100 -7.84 -13.90 9.56
CA GLU A 100 -8.19 -12.52 9.21
C GLU A 100 -7.16 -11.51 9.74
N ILE A 101 -6.78 -11.61 11.02
CA ILE A 101 -5.76 -10.74 11.63
C ILE A 101 -4.41 -10.93 10.94
N GLY A 102 -4.00 -12.18 10.69
CA GLY A 102 -2.72 -12.46 10.01
C GLY A 102 -2.66 -11.84 8.61
N ILE A 103 -3.77 -11.87 7.88
CA ILE A 103 -3.86 -11.31 6.54
C ILE A 103 -3.88 -9.76 6.58
N LEU A 104 -4.61 -9.16 7.52
CA LEU A 104 -4.57 -7.70 7.74
C LEU A 104 -3.17 -7.21 8.15
N LEU A 105 -2.45 -7.96 8.99
CA LEU A 105 -1.06 -7.62 9.35
C LEU A 105 -0.12 -7.69 8.15
N ALA A 106 -0.32 -8.65 7.24
CA ALA A 106 0.46 -8.73 6.01
C ALA A 106 0.23 -7.51 5.12
N ALA A 107 -1.03 -7.08 4.96
CA ALA A 107 -1.40 -5.87 4.23
C ALA A 107 -0.82 -4.62 4.89
N LEU A 108 -0.98 -4.45 6.21
CA LEU A 108 -0.42 -3.33 6.96
C LEU A 108 1.10 -3.19 6.72
N ARG A 109 1.83 -4.32 6.73
CA ARG A 109 3.26 -4.33 6.45
C ARG A 109 3.59 -3.96 5.00
N PHE A 110 2.74 -4.36 4.05
CA PHE A 110 2.90 -4.00 2.64
C PHE A 110 2.70 -2.50 2.46
N GLU A 111 1.61 -1.93 2.95
CA GLU A 111 1.32 -0.48 2.88
C GLU A 111 2.45 0.36 3.47
N HIS A 112 2.97 -0.04 4.65
CA HIS A 112 4.07 0.69 5.28
C HIS A 112 5.36 0.67 4.45
N LYS A 113 5.63 -0.44 3.76
CA LYS A 113 6.78 -0.53 2.85
C LYS A 113 6.56 0.30 1.59
N SER A 114 5.34 0.28 1.03
CA SER A 114 4.98 1.07 -0.14
C SER A 114 5.11 2.56 0.16
N GLU A 115 4.60 3.01 1.31
CA GLU A 115 4.79 4.39 1.81
C GLU A 115 6.27 4.76 1.80
N TYR A 116 7.10 3.94 2.45
CA TYR A 116 8.54 4.21 2.56
C TYR A 116 9.23 4.21 1.18
N PHE A 117 8.86 3.28 0.30
CA PHE A 117 9.37 3.20 -1.06
C PHE A 117 9.09 4.51 -1.83
N TYR A 118 7.87 5.03 -1.79
CA TYR A 118 7.54 6.30 -2.43
C TYR A 118 8.19 7.51 -1.76
N MET A 119 8.38 7.50 -0.44
CA MET A 119 9.18 8.52 0.24
C MET A 119 10.64 8.51 -0.24
N GLU A 120 11.22 7.34 -0.50
CA GLU A 120 12.57 7.22 -1.06
C GLU A 120 12.64 7.67 -2.53
N LEU A 121 11.61 7.39 -3.33
CA LEU A 121 11.49 7.95 -4.68
C LEU A 121 11.39 9.48 -4.67
N ALA A 122 10.58 10.04 -3.78
CA ALA A 122 10.44 11.49 -3.63
C ALA A 122 11.79 12.18 -3.31
N LYS A 123 12.63 11.55 -2.47
CA LYS A 123 13.99 12.05 -2.17
C LYS A 123 14.92 12.03 -3.39
N ARG A 124 14.68 11.14 -4.35
CA ARG A 124 15.46 10.94 -5.58
C ARG A 124 14.86 11.64 -6.80
N ALA A 125 13.75 12.36 -6.62
CA ALA A 125 13.12 13.13 -7.68
C ALA A 125 14.07 14.21 -8.24
N GLU A 126 14.01 14.43 -9.55
CA GLU A 126 14.87 15.38 -10.25
C GLU A 126 14.33 16.81 -10.21
N ASN A 127 13.02 16.97 -9.93
CA ASN A 127 12.35 18.25 -9.83
C ASN A 127 11.21 18.22 -8.80
N GLU A 128 10.73 19.42 -8.44
CA GLU A 128 9.72 19.58 -7.39
C GLU A 128 8.38 18.94 -7.77
N GLU A 129 7.99 18.98 -9.04
CA GLU A 129 6.72 18.39 -9.47
C GLU A 129 6.74 16.86 -9.27
N GLN A 130 7.84 16.19 -9.68
CA GLN A 130 8.04 14.75 -9.46
C GLN A 130 8.02 14.39 -7.98
N LYS A 131 8.72 15.19 -7.17
CA LYS A 131 8.76 15.01 -5.72
C LYS A 131 7.36 15.06 -5.12
N VAL A 132 6.59 16.10 -5.47
CA VAL A 132 5.20 16.26 -5.00
C VAL A 132 4.32 15.10 -5.45
N PHE A 133 4.52 14.59 -6.67
CA PHE A 133 3.80 13.40 -7.15
C PHE A 133 4.07 12.17 -6.29
N PHE A 134 5.33 11.83 -6.04
CA PHE A 134 5.68 10.67 -5.20
C PHE A 134 5.27 10.86 -3.73
N GLU A 135 5.37 12.07 -3.19
CA GLU A 135 4.86 12.39 -1.83
C GLU A 135 3.34 12.20 -1.73
N LYS A 136 2.60 12.51 -2.80
CA LYS A 136 1.15 12.28 -2.86
C LYS A 136 0.81 10.79 -2.86
N VAL A 137 1.53 9.96 -3.61
CA VAL A 137 1.34 8.50 -3.59
C VAL A 137 1.74 7.93 -2.24
N ALA A 138 2.87 8.32 -1.66
CA ALA A 138 3.26 7.92 -0.30
C ALA A 138 2.18 8.26 0.74
N ALA A 139 1.54 9.43 0.62
CA ALA A 139 0.45 9.83 1.49
C ALA A 139 -0.81 8.97 1.31
N ALA A 140 -1.04 8.41 0.11
CA ALA A 140 -2.09 7.44 -0.18
C ALA A 140 -1.85 6.13 0.58
N GLU A 141 -0.64 5.57 0.48
CA GLU A 141 -0.27 4.34 1.20
C GLU A 141 -0.32 4.50 2.71
N ARG A 142 0.10 5.66 3.23
CA ARG A 142 -0.10 5.99 4.66
C ARG A 142 -1.59 6.03 5.03
N GLY A 143 -2.46 6.46 4.11
CA GLY A 143 -3.90 6.42 4.27
C GLY A 143 -4.41 4.99 4.38
N HIS A 144 -3.99 4.11 3.47
CA HIS A 144 -4.30 2.68 3.48
C HIS A 144 -3.84 2.01 4.78
N TYR A 145 -2.58 2.25 5.18
CA TYR A 145 -2.02 1.79 6.45
C TYR A 145 -2.93 2.15 7.63
N ARG A 146 -3.38 3.41 7.71
CA ARG A 146 -4.22 3.88 8.81
C ARG A 146 -5.58 3.20 8.85
N ILE A 147 -6.20 2.95 7.69
CA ILE A 147 -7.46 2.20 7.62
C ILE A 147 -7.26 0.78 8.19
N ILE A 148 -6.18 0.11 7.80
CA ILE A 148 -5.88 -1.25 8.26
C ILE A 148 -5.55 -1.27 9.76
N ASP A 149 -4.74 -0.32 10.25
CA ASP A 149 -4.38 -0.19 11.67
C ASP A 149 -5.61 0.08 12.54
N GLU A 150 -6.53 0.95 12.09
CA GLU A 150 -7.79 1.21 12.78
C GLU A 150 -8.62 -0.07 12.89
N LEU A 151 -8.78 -0.82 11.79
CA LEU A 151 -9.50 -2.09 11.78
C LEU A 151 -8.85 -3.14 12.68
N LEU A 152 -7.53 -3.29 12.64
CA LEU A 152 -6.80 -4.18 13.55
C LEU A 152 -6.98 -3.77 15.01
N GLY A 153 -6.95 -2.47 15.30
CA GLY A 153 -7.20 -1.91 16.62
C GLY A 153 -8.59 -2.27 17.15
N GLU A 154 -9.61 -2.18 16.29
CA GLU A 154 -10.97 -2.60 16.63
C GLU A 154 -11.09 -4.13 16.80
N ALA A 155 -10.38 -4.92 15.98
CA ALA A 155 -10.39 -6.39 16.02
C ALA A 155 -9.80 -6.98 17.30
N THR A 156 -8.73 -6.35 17.76
CA THR A 156 -7.87 -6.86 18.83
C THR A 156 -8.07 -6.12 20.14
N GLN A 157 -8.79 -4.99 20.13
CA GLN A 157 -8.81 -4.00 21.23
C GLN A 157 -7.39 -3.52 21.62
N PHE A 158 -6.43 -3.67 20.72
CA PHE A 158 -5.03 -3.33 20.90
C PHE A 158 -4.59 -2.46 19.72
N ARG A 159 -4.19 -1.21 19.99
CA ARG A 159 -3.56 -0.39 18.94
C ARG A 159 -2.10 -0.74 18.84
N MET A 160 -1.62 -1.05 17.64
CA MET A 160 -0.19 -1.13 17.38
C MET A 160 0.38 0.29 17.48
N GLN A 161 1.10 0.59 18.56
CA GLN A 161 1.78 1.87 18.68
C GLN A 161 2.91 1.92 17.64
N THR A 162 2.90 2.98 16.83
CA THR A 162 3.96 3.34 15.88
C THR A 162 5.16 3.95 16.59
#